data_AF-A0AAP2UEU4-F1
#
_entry.id   AF-A0AAP2UEU4-F1
#
_cell.length_a   1.000
_cell.length_b   1.000
_cell.length_c   1.000
_cell.angle_alpha   90.00
_cell.angle_beta   90.00
_cell.angle_gamma   90.00
#
_symmetry.space_group_name_H-M   'P 1'
#
loop_
_entity.id
_entity.type
_entity.pdbx_description
1 polymer ?
#
loop_
_entity_poly.entity_id
_entity_poly.type
_entity_poly.pdbx_seq_one_letter_code
_entity_poly.pdbx_strand_id
1 'polypeptide(L)'
;MSVKARGSITLIRVNDGEDGNDAITVSPTAPSNPVTGQLWQTASGNPIKRWDGSKWVVHYISVENLKTDSLSAISANLGAITAGSISINDKFSVTSLGVLTATSGTIGGINISLDKISAQGTSYDGFTSSYEIRSDGIISIENTGSGRNYSIDMRADKITITGMNETGSFTRSTSIGERSIVFKAPTESDKAFIGLGWIGNSDKLSGLIIESSNIMLEGNIYDETGTQKYMFGLQSTYDF
;
A
#
# COMPACT_ATOMS: atom_id res chain seq x y z
N MET A 1 31.67 28.34 -66.48
CA MET A 1 30.79 27.59 -67.41
C MET A 1 30.03 28.61 -68.25
N SER A 2 30.09 28.53 -69.56
CA SER A 2 29.46 29.50 -70.47
C SER A 2 28.26 28.83 -71.12
N VAL A 3 27.03 29.25 -70.78
CA VAL A 3 25.83 28.73 -71.43
C VAL A 3 25.43 29.68 -72.55
N LYS A 4 25.39 29.20 -73.79
CA LYS A 4 24.86 29.93 -74.94
C LYS A 4 23.50 29.33 -75.31
N ALA A 5 22.43 30.11 -75.17
CA ALA A 5 21.11 29.76 -75.69
C ALA A 5 20.66 30.79 -76.73
N ARG A 6 19.90 30.27 -77.69
CA ARG A 6 19.26 31.00 -78.79
C ARG A 6 17.77 31.29 -78.50
N GLY A 7 17.36 31.11 -77.23
CA GLY A 7 16.00 31.26 -76.72
C GLY A 7 16.02 31.51 -75.20
N SER A 8 14.88 31.29 -74.53
CA SER A 8 14.75 31.49 -73.08
C SER A 8 15.51 30.41 -72.27
N ILE A 9 16.30 30.84 -71.29
CA ILE A 9 16.81 29.99 -70.21
C ILE A 9 16.07 30.41 -68.94
N THR A 10 15.38 29.46 -68.30
CA THR A 10 14.86 29.62 -66.94
C THR A 10 15.79 28.90 -65.98
N LEU A 11 16.45 29.65 -65.10
CA LEU A 11 17.22 29.08 -63.99
C LEU A 11 16.33 29.10 -62.74
N ILE A 12 16.00 27.92 -62.23
CA ILE A 12 15.32 27.77 -60.94
C ILE A 12 16.40 27.45 -59.92
N ARG A 13 16.53 28.26 -58.86
CA ARG A 13 17.30 27.84 -57.69
C ARG A 13 16.54 26.69 -57.05
N VAL A 14 17.11 25.50 -57.11
CA VAL A 14 16.78 24.44 -56.15
C VAL A 14 17.51 24.80 -54.86
N ASN A 15 16.79 24.77 -53.73
CA ASN A 15 17.43 24.89 -52.43
C ASN A 15 18.15 23.56 -52.20
N ASP A 16 19.43 23.50 -52.54
CA ASP A 16 20.29 22.38 -52.18
C ASP A 16 20.45 22.45 -50.66
N GLY A 17 19.75 21.57 -49.93
CA GLY A 17 19.97 21.42 -48.50
C GLY A 17 21.41 20.99 -48.28
N GLU A 18 22.15 21.71 -47.44
CA GLU A 18 23.47 21.26 -46.98
C GLU A 18 23.34 19.85 -46.41
N ASP A 19 24.10 18.92 -46.98
CA ASP A 19 24.36 17.54 -46.58
C ASP A 19 23.54 17.04 -45.37
N GLY A 20 22.33 16.56 -45.65
CA GLY A 20 21.46 15.86 -44.72
C GLY A 20 20.33 15.17 -45.47
N ASN A 21 20.27 13.83 -45.41
CA ASN A 21 19.17 13.01 -45.90
C ASN A 21 17.79 13.66 -45.58
N ASP A 22 16.97 13.86 -46.60
CA ASP A 22 15.56 14.23 -46.58
C ASP A 22 15.12 15.12 -45.40
N ALA A 23 15.52 16.40 -45.44
CA ALA A 23 14.99 17.40 -44.52
C ALA A 23 13.45 17.47 -44.59
N ILE A 24 12.80 17.60 -43.44
CA ILE A 24 11.35 17.84 -43.38
C ILE A 24 11.06 19.21 -43.98
N THR A 25 10.35 19.26 -45.10
CA THR A 25 9.93 20.53 -45.71
C THR A 25 8.87 21.19 -44.83
N VAL A 26 9.13 22.39 -44.31
CA VAL A 26 8.17 23.16 -43.51
C VAL A 26 7.51 24.23 -44.37
N SER A 27 6.21 24.12 -44.63
CA SER A 27 5.46 25.08 -45.46
C SER A 27 3.96 25.08 -45.10
N PRO A 28 3.24 26.22 -45.23
CA PRO A 28 1.78 26.27 -45.02
C PRO A 28 0.99 25.33 -45.94
N THR A 29 1.48 25.10 -47.16
CA THR A 29 0.87 24.21 -48.16
C THR A 29 1.83 23.08 -48.52
N ALA A 30 1.26 21.92 -48.83
CA ALA A 30 2.04 20.77 -49.26
C ALA A 30 2.69 21.02 -50.64
N PRO A 31 3.91 20.49 -50.88
CA PRO A 31 4.55 20.55 -52.19
C PRO A 31 3.65 20.05 -53.32
N SER A 32 3.61 20.80 -54.42
CA SER A 32 2.77 20.50 -55.60
C SER A 32 3.33 19.40 -56.51
N ASN A 33 4.64 19.15 -56.44
CA ASN A 33 5.33 18.09 -57.18
C ASN A 33 6.21 17.28 -56.22
N PRO A 34 5.61 16.47 -55.33
CA PRO A 34 6.37 15.72 -54.34
C PRO A 34 7.10 14.51 -54.93
N VAL A 35 8.25 14.17 -54.34
CA VAL A 35 9.00 12.95 -54.66
C VAL A 35 8.65 11.85 -53.64
N THR A 36 8.57 10.59 -54.06
CA THR A 36 8.32 9.46 -53.14
C THR A 36 9.33 9.44 -52.00
N GLY A 37 8.83 9.39 -50.76
CA GLY A 37 9.65 9.46 -49.56
C GLY A 37 9.79 10.87 -48.97
N GLN A 38 9.48 11.93 -49.73
CA GLN A 38 9.60 13.31 -49.25
C GLN A 38 8.76 13.53 -47.99
N LEU A 39 9.36 14.21 -47.00
CA LEU A 39 8.72 14.58 -45.74
C LEU A 39 8.27 16.05 -45.76
N TRP A 40 7.07 16.31 -45.22
CA TRP A 40 6.50 17.66 -45.12
C TRP A 40 5.71 17.84 -43.82
N GLN A 41 5.72 19.06 -43.28
CA GLN A 41 4.85 19.49 -42.20
C GLN A 41 4.51 20.98 -42.31
N THR A 42 3.47 21.41 -41.58
CA THR A 42 3.18 22.82 -41.36
C THR A 42 4.07 23.40 -40.27
N ALA A 43 4.12 24.73 -40.15
CA ALA A 43 4.88 25.41 -39.09
C ALA A 43 4.41 25.04 -37.66
N SER A 44 3.22 24.45 -37.50
CA SER A 44 2.70 23.94 -36.23
C SER A 44 3.28 22.57 -35.81
N GLY A 45 4.10 21.94 -36.65
CA GLY A 45 4.87 20.73 -36.30
C GLY A 45 4.08 19.43 -36.15
N ASN A 46 2.78 19.39 -36.50
CA ASN A 46 1.93 18.24 -36.23
C ASN A 46 0.93 17.93 -37.37
N PRO A 47 0.82 16.67 -37.85
CA PRO A 47 1.85 15.61 -37.88
C PRO A 47 2.76 15.74 -39.12
N ILE A 48 3.97 15.18 -39.04
CA ILE A 48 4.84 14.99 -40.23
C ILE A 48 4.13 14.05 -41.20
N LYS A 49 4.09 14.40 -42.48
CA LYS A 49 3.58 13.56 -43.55
C LYS A 49 4.70 13.13 -44.49
N ARG A 50 4.55 11.94 -45.07
CA ARG A 50 5.41 11.39 -46.13
C ARG A 50 4.60 11.21 -47.40
N TRP A 51 5.17 11.56 -48.55
CA TRP A 51 4.58 11.21 -49.84
C TRP A 51 4.81 9.72 -50.13
N ASP A 52 3.73 8.96 -50.30
CA ASP A 52 3.79 7.51 -50.57
C ASP A 52 3.91 7.17 -52.08
N GLY A 53 3.99 8.19 -52.95
CA GLY A 53 3.94 8.05 -54.40
C GLY A 53 2.59 8.43 -55.01
N SER A 54 1.54 8.63 -54.19
CA SER A 54 0.21 9.02 -54.65
C SER A 54 -0.50 10.03 -53.75
N LYS A 55 -0.21 10.04 -52.44
CA LYS A 55 -0.79 10.96 -51.46
C LYS A 55 0.14 11.20 -50.27
N TRP A 56 -0.16 12.25 -49.51
CA TRP A 56 0.50 12.54 -48.24
C TRP A 56 -0.13 11.70 -47.12
N VAL A 57 0.65 10.80 -46.51
CA VAL A 57 0.24 9.97 -45.37
C VAL A 57 1.02 10.36 -44.11
N VAL A 58 0.45 10.12 -42.93
CA VAL A 58 1.16 10.38 -41.66
C VAL A 58 2.43 9.50 -41.60
N HIS A 59 3.56 10.13 -41.30
CA HIS A 59 4.82 9.44 -41.11
C HIS A 59 5.02 9.11 -39.63
N TYR A 60 5.18 7.82 -39.33
CA TYR A 60 5.55 7.36 -38.00
C TYR A 60 7.06 7.22 -37.92
N ILE A 61 7.66 7.85 -36.91
CA ILE A 61 9.08 7.71 -36.62
C ILE A 61 9.26 6.36 -35.91
N SER A 62 9.93 5.41 -36.56
CA SER A 62 10.36 4.18 -35.89
C SER A 62 11.52 4.53 -34.96
N VAL A 63 11.34 4.29 -33.66
CA VAL A 63 12.33 4.66 -32.65
C VAL A 63 12.69 3.44 -31.82
N GLU A 64 13.82 2.83 -32.15
CA GLU A 64 14.47 1.87 -31.26
C GLU A 64 15.09 2.60 -30.05
N ASN A 65 15.52 3.86 -30.25
CA ASN A 65 16.07 4.73 -29.20
C ASN A 65 15.52 6.15 -29.37
N LEU A 66 14.36 6.47 -28.78
CA LEU A 66 13.86 7.84 -28.73
C LEU A 66 14.59 8.59 -27.61
N LYS A 67 15.44 9.55 -27.98
CA LYS A 67 16.01 10.53 -27.05
C LYS A 67 15.31 11.86 -27.25
N THR A 68 14.53 12.28 -26.26
CA THR A 68 13.84 13.58 -26.23
C THR A 68 14.06 14.22 -24.87
N ASP A 69 14.13 15.54 -24.83
CA ASP A 69 14.23 16.28 -23.57
C ASP A 69 12.90 16.28 -22.81
N SER A 70 11.76 16.28 -23.52
CA SER A 70 10.43 16.13 -22.95
C SER A 70 9.52 15.36 -23.89
N LEU A 71 8.71 14.44 -23.34
CA LEU A 71 7.66 13.73 -24.06
C LEU A 71 6.31 14.14 -23.49
N SER A 72 5.61 15.02 -24.20
CA SER A 72 4.22 15.36 -23.92
C SER A 72 3.31 14.59 -24.87
N ALA A 73 2.53 13.66 -24.34
CA ALA A 73 1.58 12.86 -25.10
C ALA A 73 0.17 13.12 -24.57
N ILE A 74 -0.78 13.33 -25.49
CA ILE A 74 -2.21 13.56 -25.15
C ILE A 74 -2.79 12.35 -24.41
N SER A 75 -2.38 11.15 -24.82
CA SER A 75 -2.64 9.88 -24.12
C SER A 75 -1.45 8.97 -24.34
N ALA A 76 -0.79 8.58 -23.25
CA ALA A 76 0.36 7.68 -23.28
C ALA A 76 -0.06 6.31 -22.74
N ASN A 77 0.14 5.26 -23.54
CA ASN A 77 0.26 3.91 -23.04
C ASN A 77 1.75 3.55 -22.97
N LEU A 78 2.32 3.59 -21.77
CA LEU A 78 3.77 3.38 -21.56
C LEU A 78 4.16 1.90 -21.41
N GLY A 79 3.18 0.97 -21.39
CA GLY A 79 3.45 -0.45 -21.17
C GLY A 79 4.18 -0.72 -19.84
N ALA A 80 5.13 -1.66 -19.88
CA ALA A 80 6.04 -1.92 -18.76
C ALA A 80 7.17 -0.88 -18.74
N ILE A 81 7.36 -0.23 -17.60
CA ILE A 81 8.35 0.84 -17.45
C ILE A 81 9.58 0.28 -16.75
N THR A 82 10.70 0.16 -17.47
CA THR A 82 12.03 -0.08 -16.89
C THR A 82 12.77 1.26 -16.80
N ALA A 83 12.22 2.16 -15.99
CA ALA A 83 12.81 3.48 -15.76
C ALA A 83 13.61 3.48 -14.45
N GLY A 84 14.44 4.51 -14.26
CA GLY A 84 15.02 4.78 -12.95
C GLY A 84 13.92 5.11 -11.94
N SER A 85 13.39 6.32 -12.02
CA SER A 85 12.29 6.74 -11.15
C SER A 85 11.00 6.97 -11.94
N ILE A 86 9.87 6.63 -11.33
CA ILE A 86 8.53 6.98 -11.82
C ILE A 86 7.93 7.95 -10.81
N SER A 87 7.39 9.08 -11.26
CA SER A 87 6.59 9.99 -10.44
C SER A 87 5.27 10.28 -11.14
N ILE A 88 4.16 10.04 -10.45
CA ILE A 88 2.81 10.37 -10.89
C ILE A 88 2.36 11.57 -10.07
N ASN A 89 2.53 12.76 -10.64
CA ASN A 89 2.16 14.05 -10.01
C ASN A 89 2.69 14.22 -8.58
N ASP A 90 3.86 13.63 -8.28
CA ASP A 90 4.48 13.61 -6.94
C ASP A 90 3.60 12.99 -5.84
N LYS A 91 2.56 12.23 -6.24
CA LYS A 91 1.62 11.54 -5.35
C LYS A 91 1.86 10.05 -5.27
N PHE A 92 2.35 9.44 -6.34
CA PHE A 92 2.75 8.04 -6.35
C PHE A 92 4.06 7.93 -7.12
N SER A 93 5.12 7.49 -6.45
CA SER A 93 6.44 7.38 -7.04
C SER A 93 7.16 6.10 -6.65
N VAL A 94 8.07 5.68 -7.52
CA VAL A 94 9.06 4.65 -7.26
C VAL A 94 10.42 5.25 -7.58
N THR A 95 11.37 5.17 -6.66
CA THR A 95 12.74 5.66 -6.89
C THR A 95 13.57 4.63 -7.66
N SER A 96 14.75 5.03 -8.16
CA SER A 96 15.71 4.12 -8.79
C SER A 96 16.24 3.01 -7.89
N LEU A 97 16.06 3.13 -6.58
CA LEU A 97 16.39 2.08 -5.60
C LEU A 97 15.20 1.16 -5.30
N GLY A 98 14.07 1.33 -6.00
CA GLY A 98 12.84 0.55 -5.81
C GLY A 98 11.98 0.99 -4.62
N VAL A 99 12.28 2.14 -4.01
CA VAL A 99 11.48 2.65 -2.89
C VAL A 99 10.17 3.21 -3.42
N LEU A 100 9.05 2.66 -2.95
CA LEU A 100 7.70 3.11 -3.28
C LEU A 100 7.25 4.18 -2.29
N THR A 101 6.73 5.30 -2.79
CA THR A 101 6.15 6.41 -2.01
C THR A 101 4.78 6.76 -2.55
N ALA A 102 3.75 6.72 -1.71
CA ALA A 102 2.41 7.20 -2.03
C ALA A 102 1.99 8.29 -1.03
N THR A 103 1.89 9.53 -1.48
CA THR A 103 1.48 10.70 -0.66
C THR A 103 -0.03 10.70 -0.40
N SER A 104 -0.82 10.11 -1.31
CA SER A 104 -2.24 9.77 -1.12
C SER A 104 -2.71 8.78 -2.20
N GLY A 105 -3.68 7.93 -1.86
CA GLY A 105 -4.15 6.80 -2.69
C GLY A 105 -4.11 5.49 -1.89
N THR A 106 -5.05 4.58 -2.15
CA THR A 106 -5.12 3.29 -1.44
C THR A 106 -4.46 2.18 -2.26
N ILE A 107 -3.71 1.30 -1.61
CA ILE A 107 -3.47 -0.05 -2.15
C ILE A 107 -4.66 -0.88 -1.66
N GLY A 108 -5.83 -0.74 -2.31
CA GLY A 108 -7.06 -1.45 -1.93
C GLY A 108 -7.55 -1.18 -0.50
N GLY A 109 -7.82 0.07 -0.16
CA GLY A 109 -8.20 0.50 1.21
C GLY A 109 -7.06 0.56 2.23
N ILE A 110 -5.86 0.07 1.88
CA ILE A 110 -4.68 0.07 2.76
C ILE A 110 -3.80 1.30 2.48
N ASN A 111 -3.39 1.96 3.55
CA ASN A 111 -2.44 3.07 3.58
C ASN A 111 -1.07 2.56 4.07
N ILE A 112 -0.02 2.80 3.29
CA ILE A 112 1.38 2.55 3.69
C ILE A 112 2.03 3.93 3.90
N SER A 113 2.47 4.22 5.12
CA SER A 113 3.22 5.43 5.46
C SER A 113 4.58 5.07 6.07
N LEU A 114 5.43 6.08 6.30
CA LEU A 114 6.82 5.92 6.74
C LEU A 114 6.99 5.00 7.95
N ASP A 115 6.01 5.02 8.86
CA ASP A 115 6.07 4.40 10.16
C ASP A 115 5.03 3.29 10.34
N LYS A 116 4.18 3.01 9.34
CA LYS A 116 3.08 2.04 9.49
C LYS A 116 2.44 1.56 8.19
N ILE A 117 1.72 0.46 8.32
CA ILE A 117 0.73 -0.04 7.37
C ILE A 117 -0.62 -0.04 8.08
N SER A 118 -1.64 0.60 7.51
CA SER A 118 -2.94 0.78 8.18
C SER A 118 -4.13 0.76 7.24
N ALA A 119 -5.30 0.44 7.79
CA ALA A 119 -6.60 0.66 7.15
C ALA A 119 -7.58 1.27 8.15
N GLN A 120 -8.53 2.06 7.65
CA GLN A 120 -9.59 2.65 8.47
C GLN A 120 -10.92 2.59 7.74
N GLY A 121 -12.01 2.49 8.50
CA GLY A 121 -13.36 2.59 7.95
C GLY A 121 -13.82 1.34 7.20
N THR A 122 -13.14 0.21 7.37
CA THR A 122 -13.53 -1.06 6.71
C THR A 122 -14.71 -1.67 7.46
N SER A 123 -15.72 -2.18 6.77
CA SER A 123 -16.86 -2.83 7.43
C SER A 123 -16.56 -4.29 7.72
N TYR A 124 -16.78 -4.73 8.96
CA TYR A 124 -16.74 -6.12 9.35
C TYR A 124 -17.92 -6.40 10.29
N ASP A 125 -18.84 -7.28 9.88
CA ASP A 125 -19.97 -7.74 10.69
C ASP A 125 -20.77 -6.60 11.39
N GLY A 126 -21.01 -5.51 10.66
CA GLY A 126 -21.72 -4.34 11.18
C GLY A 126 -20.90 -3.41 12.08
N PHE A 127 -19.60 -3.68 12.25
CA PHE A 127 -18.64 -2.79 12.88
C PHE A 127 -17.82 -2.03 11.85
N THR A 128 -17.38 -0.84 12.23
CA THR A 128 -16.33 -0.10 11.55
C THR A 128 -14.99 -0.51 12.14
N SER A 129 -14.18 -1.16 11.32
CA SER A 129 -12.87 -1.70 11.67
C SER A 129 -11.75 -0.80 11.17
N SER A 130 -10.68 -0.74 11.95
CA SER A 130 -9.39 -0.18 11.60
C SER A 130 -8.28 -1.11 12.08
N TYR A 131 -7.13 -1.07 11.42
CA TYR A 131 -5.92 -1.71 11.92
C TYR A 131 -4.68 -0.89 11.59
N GLU A 132 -3.63 -1.15 12.34
CA GLU A 132 -2.32 -0.53 12.19
C GLU A 132 -1.23 -1.53 12.56
N ILE A 133 -0.20 -1.64 11.71
CA ILE A 133 1.06 -2.31 12.01
C ILE A 133 2.13 -1.23 11.95
N ARG A 134 2.75 -0.93 13.09
CA ARG A 134 3.70 0.16 13.26
C ARG A 134 5.14 -0.35 13.27
N SER A 135 6.04 0.50 12.79
CA SER A 135 7.49 0.26 12.75
C SER A 135 8.15 0.12 14.13
N ASP A 136 7.48 0.57 15.21
CA ASP A 136 7.90 0.34 16.59
C ASP A 136 7.46 -1.03 17.15
N GLY A 137 6.93 -1.91 16.29
CA GLY A 137 6.55 -3.28 16.63
C GLY A 137 5.15 -3.39 17.24
N ILE A 138 4.39 -2.30 17.33
CA ILE A 138 3.00 -2.34 17.82
C ILE A 138 2.06 -2.73 16.68
N ILE A 139 1.15 -3.66 16.99
CA ILE A 139 0.03 -4.01 16.11
C ILE A 139 -1.26 -3.71 16.86
N SER A 140 -2.10 -2.86 16.26
CA SER A 140 -3.36 -2.42 16.85
C SER A 140 -4.52 -2.69 15.90
N ILE A 141 -5.64 -3.15 16.45
CA ILE A 141 -6.90 -3.35 15.73
C ILE A 141 -8.00 -2.70 16.56
N GLU A 142 -8.90 -1.96 15.92
CA GLU A 142 -10.09 -1.41 16.57
C GLU A 142 -11.33 -1.75 15.75
N ASN A 143 -12.41 -2.09 16.44
CA ASN A 143 -13.73 -2.31 15.88
C ASN A 143 -14.71 -1.48 16.68
N THR A 144 -15.44 -0.57 16.02
CA THR A 144 -16.38 0.35 16.66
C THR A 144 -17.74 0.25 16.00
N GLY A 145 -18.82 0.26 16.79
CA GLY A 145 -20.17 0.24 16.25
C GLY A 145 -21.20 -0.43 17.17
N SER A 146 -22.48 -0.15 16.94
CA SER A 146 -23.59 -0.82 17.63
C SER A 146 -23.49 -0.79 19.17
N GLY A 147 -23.07 0.36 19.74
CA GLY A 147 -22.94 0.57 21.18
C GLY A 147 -21.75 -0.16 21.84
N ARG A 148 -20.86 -0.77 21.04
CA ARG A 148 -19.73 -1.57 21.52
C ARG A 148 -18.46 -1.25 20.76
N ASN A 149 -17.35 -1.17 21.49
CA ASN A 149 -16.02 -0.97 20.91
C ASN A 149 -15.09 -2.07 21.39
N TYR A 150 -14.31 -2.63 20.48
CA TYR A 150 -13.30 -3.64 20.77
C TYR A 150 -11.95 -3.17 20.26
N SER A 151 -10.91 -3.29 21.06
CA SER A 151 -9.53 -3.08 20.62
C SER A 151 -8.62 -4.24 21.00
N ILE A 152 -7.65 -4.50 20.14
CA ILE A 152 -6.52 -5.39 20.41
C ILE A 152 -5.25 -4.60 20.20
N ASP A 153 -4.39 -4.58 21.21
CA ASP A 153 -3.04 -4.03 21.13
C ASP A 153 -2.02 -5.12 21.43
N MET A 154 -1.13 -5.37 20.48
CA MET A 154 -0.02 -6.31 20.60
C MET A 154 1.29 -5.53 20.68
N ARG A 155 2.12 -5.91 21.65
CA ARG A 155 3.47 -5.41 21.89
C ARG A 155 4.40 -6.60 22.10
N ALA A 156 5.71 -6.35 22.18
CA ALA A 156 6.72 -7.41 22.29
C ALA A 156 6.47 -8.39 23.45
N ASP A 157 5.86 -7.95 24.55
CA ASP A 157 5.69 -8.69 25.80
C ASP A 157 4.22 -8.86 26.24
N LYS A 158 3.27 -8.34 25.44
CA LYS A 158 1.89 -8.19 25.90
C LYS A 158 0.88 -8.21 24.74
N ILE A 159 -0.26 -8.86 24.99
CA ILE A 159 -1.47 -8.69 24.21
C ILE A 159 -2.56 -8.12 25.12
N THR A 160 -3.11 -6.98 24.75
CA THR A 160 -4.24 -6.37 25.47
C THR A 160 -5.48 -6.48 24.60
N ILE A 161 -6.58 -6.96 25.17
CA ILE A 161 -7.90 -6.98 24.54
C ILE A 161 -8.83 -6.13 25.40
N THR A 162 -9.41 -5.09 24.82
CA THR A 162 -10.35 -4.21 25.51
C THR A 162 -11.70 -4.31 24.84
N GLY A 163 -12.76 -4.47 25.63
CA GLY A 163 -14.13 -4.30 25.17
C GLY A 163 -14.82 -3.21 25.99
N MET A 164 -15.49 -2.29 25.33
CA MET A 164 -16.32 -1.27 25.97
C MET A 164 -17.75 -1.43 25.48
N ASN A 165 -18.70 -1.45 26.41
CA ASN A 165 -20.12 -1.38 26.14
C ASN A 165 -20.70 -0.11 26.79
N GLU A 166 -21.95 0.22 26.49
CA GLU A 166 -22.67 1.38 27.08
C GLU A 166 -22.67 1.40 28.62
N THR A 167 -22.53 0.23 29.26
CA THR A 167 -22.57 0.05 30.72
C THR A 167 -21.20 0.00 31.39
N GLY A 168 -20.09 0.11 30.63
CA GLY A 168 -18.74 0.16 31.18
C GLY A 168 -17.67 -0.54 30.32
N SER A 169 -16.41 -0.35 30.71
CA SER A 169 -15.25 -0.96 30.07
C SER A 169 -14.85 -2.26 30.77
N PHE A 170 -14.56 -3.31 30.00
CA PHE A 170 -13.79 -4.45 30.46
C PHE A 170 -12.47 -4.53 29.68
N THR A 171 -11.36 -4.27 30.37
CA THR A 171 -10.02 -4.45 29.81
C THR A 171 -9.45 -5.77 30.30
N ARG A 172 -9.17 -6.70 29.39
CA ARG A 172 -8.47 -7.95 29.68
C ARG A 172 -7.08 -7.89 29.05
N SER A 173 -6.08 -7.74 29.89
CA SER A 173 -4.68 -7.80 29.48
C SER A 173 -4.12 -9.19 29.73
N THR A 174 -3.49 -9.79 28.72
CA THR A 174 -2.64 -10.97 28.90
C THR A 174 -1.18 -10.60 28.62
N SER A 175 -0.29 -10.85 29.58
CA SER A 175 1.15 -10.71 29.33
C SER A 175 1.63 -12.01 28.71
N ILE A 176 2.38 -11.93 27.61
CA ILE A 176 3.02 -13.07 26.98
C ILE A 176 4.51 -12.90 27.27
N GLY A 177 4.96 -13.50 28.38
CA GLY A 177 6.37 -13.51 28.78
C GLY A 177 7.06 -14.78 28.29
N GLU A 178 8.37 -14.90 28.56
CA GLU A 178 9.24 -15.97 28.04
C GLU A 178 8.77 -17.42 28.32
N ARG A 179 7.83 -17.65 29.26
CA ARG A 179 7.39 -19.00 29.65
C ARG A 179 5.90 -19.14 30.07
N SER A 180 5.07 -18.10 30.01
CA SER A 180 3.68 -18.17 30.53
C SER A 180 2.71 -17.13 29.96
N ILE A 181 1.43 -17.46 29.97
CA ILE A 181 0.29 -16.54 29.75
C ILE A 181 -0.15 -16.03 31.12
N VAL A 182 0.00 -14.73 31.39
CA VAL A 182 -0.39 -14.12 32.67
C VAL A 182 -1.62 -13.23 32.49
N PHE A 183 -2.74 -13.64 33.08
CA PHE A 183 -3.95 -12.83 33.19
C PHE A 183 -3.82 -11.92 34.40
N LYS A 184 -3.81 -10.60 34.19
CA LYS A 184 -3.78 -9.61 35.28
C LYS A 184 -5.17 -9.04 35.53
N ALA A 185 -5.48 -8.78 36.79
CA ALA A 185 -6.72 -8.11 37.15
C ALA A 185 -6.66 -6.64 36.69
N PRO A 186 -7.79 -6.03 36.29
CA PRO A 186 -7.80 -4.63 35.84
C PRO A 186 -7.31 -3.63 36.92
N THR A 187 -7.56 -3.92 38.20
CA THR A 187 -7.11 -3.14 39.36
C THR A 187 -6.61 -4.05 40.49
N GLU A 188 -5.92 -3.49 41.49
CA GLU A 188 -5.41 -4.24 42.66
C GLU A 188 -6.52 -4.88 43.51
N SER A 189 -7.74 -4.34 43.44
CA SER A 189 -8.93 -4.88 44.10
C SER A 189 -9.70 -5.91 43.27
N ASP A 190 -9.38 -6.02 41.98
CA ASP A 190 -10.08 -6.94 41.07
C ASP A 190 -9.41 -8.32 41.05
N LYS A 191 -10.17 -9.33 40.63
CA LYS A 191 -9.66 -10.68 40.39
C LYS A 191 -9.44 -10.90 38.89
N ALA A 192 -8.29 -11.46 38.53
CA ALA A 192 -8.03 -11.92 37.17
C ALA A 192 -8.70 -13.27 36.97
N PHE A 193 -9.77 -13.32 36.18
CA PHE A 193 -10.44 -14.59 35.85
C PHE A 193 -10.03 -15.05 34.46
N ILE A 194 -9.61 -16.31 34.34
CA ILE A 194 -9.72 -17.03 33.07
C ILE A 194 -11.22 -17.26 32.88
N GLY A 195 -11.84 -16.61 31.90
CA GLY A 195 -13.23 -16.89 31.54
C GLY A 195 -13.31 -18.33 31.05
N LEU A 196 -14.11 -19.15 31.71
CA LEU A 196 -14.28 -20.57 31.40
C LEU A 196 -15.52 -20.72 30.51
N GLY A 197 -15.51 -21.68 29.58
CA GLY A 197 -16.67 -21.91 28.71
C GLY A 197 -17.87 -22.45 29.49
N TRP A 198 -19.08 -22.12 29.03
CA TRP A 198 -20.33 -22.61 29.62
C TRP A 198 -20.53 -24.09 29.24
N ILE A 199 -20.19 -25.02 30.14
CA ILE A 199 -20.28 -26.47 29.89
C ILE A 199 -21.14 -27.12 30.96
N GLY A 200 -22.33 -27.58 30.56
CA GLY A 200 -23.26 -28.27 31.46
C GLY A 200 -23.71 -27.38 32.63
N ASN A 201 -24.21 -26.19 32.31
CA ASN A 201 -24.80 -25.21 33.24
C ASN A 201 -23.84 -24.57 34.27
N SER A 202 -22.52 -24.72 34.11
CA SER A 202 -21.51 -24.04 34.96
C SER A 202 -20.28 -23.65 34.14
N ASP A 203 -19.56 -22.64 34.62
CA ASP A 203 -18.28 -22.20 34.08
C ASP A 203 -17.19 -23.21 34.48
N LYS A 204 -16.65 -23.98 33.52
CA LYS A 204 -15.68 -25.05 33.81
C LYS A 204 -14.39 -24.91 33.01
N LEU A 205 -13.26 -25.11 33.69
CA LEU A 205 -11.95 -25.24 33.05
C LEU A 205 -11.79 -26.68 32.59
N SER A 206 -12.33 -26.99 31.42
CA SER A 206 -12.14 -28.30 30.80
C SER A 206 -10.85 -28.32 29.99
N GLY A 207 -10.01 -29.34 30.19
CA GLY A 207 -8.85 -29.59 29.33
C GLY A 207 -7.56 -28.87 29.72
N LEU A 208 -7.42 -28.38 30.97
CA LEU A 208 -6.13 -27.97 31.50
C LEU A 208 -5.22 -29.21 31.64
N ILE A 209 -4.30 -29.38 30.71
CA ILE A 209 -3.24 -30.39 30.78
C ILE A 209 -2.00 -29.72 31.37
N ILE A 210 -1.58 -30.15 32.55
CA ILE A 210 -0.33 -29.73 33.16
C ILE A 210 0.68 -30.86 32.97
N GLU A 211 1.59 -30.70 32.01
CA GLU A 211 2.66 -31.66 31.73
C GLU A 211 3.88 -31.48 32.67
N SER A 212 3.81 -30.50 33.58
CA SER A 212 4.81 -30.28 34.62
C SER A 212 4.66 -31.28 35.76
N SER A 213 5.77 -31.70 36.37
CA SER A 213 5.76 -32.55 37.57
C SER A 213 5.21 -31.84 38.82
N ASN A 214 5.11 -30.51 38.79
CA ASN A 214 4.66 -29.70 39.93
C ASN A 214 3.57 -28.70 39.51
N ILE A 215 2.55 -28.56 40.37
CA ILE A 215 1.50 -27.53 40.31
C ILE A 215 1.60 -26.74 41.62
N MET A 216 1.86 -25.45 41.53
CA MET A 216 1.78 -24.55 42.68
C MET A 216 0.43 -23.82 42.65
N LEU A 217 -0.38 -24.04 43.68
CA LEU A 217 -1.64 -23.34 43.91
C LEU A 217 -1.54 -22.62 45.24
N GLU A 218 -1.69 -21.30 45.25
CA GLU A 218 -1.65 -20.49 46.45
C GLU A 218 -3.04 -19.89 46.70
N GLY A 219 -3.55 -20.02 47.93
CA GLY A 219 -4.84 -19.48 48.36
C GLY A 219 -5.94 -20.51 48.58
N ASN A 220 -7.18 -20.04 48.48
CA ASN A 220 -8.37 -20.79 48.86
C ASN A 220 -9.14 -21.26 47.62
N ILE A 221 -9.60 -22.51 47.63
CA ILE A 221 -10.58 -23.02 46.65
C ILE A 221 -11.96 -22.86 47.27
N TYR A 222 -12.87 -22.24 46.53
CA TYR A 222 -14.28 -22.11 46.88
C TYR A 222 -15.13 -22.92 45.91
N ASP A 223 -16.30 -23.40 46.35
CA ASP A 223 -17.29 -23.97 45.45
C ASP A 223 -18.15 -22.89 44.76
N GLU A 224 -19.10 -23.33 43.93
CA GLU A 224 -20.04 -22.45 43.21
C GLU A 224 -20.95 -21.63 44.14
N THR A 225 -21.10 -22.04 45.41
CA THR A 225 -21.88 -21.32 46.43
C THR A 225 -21.04 -20.29 47.19
N GLY A 226 -19.75 -20.18 46.86
CA GLY A 226 -18.79 -19.33 47.57
C GLY A 226 -18.31 -19.92 48.89
N THR A 227 -18.58 -21.19 49.17
CA THR A 227 -18.10 -21.87 50.38
C THR A 227 -16.68 -22.35 50.15
N GLN A 228 -15.77 -21.98 51.06
CA GLN A 228 -14.39 -22.46 51.01
C GLN A 228 -14.34 -23.98 51.18
N LYS A 229 -13.73 -24.68 50.22
CA LYS A 229 -13.51 -26.13 50.26
C LYS A 229 -12.10 -26.51 50.68
N TYR A 230 -11.10 -25.74 50.26
CA TYR A 230 -9.70 -26.05 50.54
C TYR A 230 -8.89 -24.77 50.78
N MET A 231 -7.85 -24.89 51.59
CA MET A 231 -6.89 -23.84 51.90
C MET A 231 -5.49 -24.42 51.75
N PHE A 232 -4.65 -23.82 50.90
CA PHE A 232 -3.25 -24.20 50.78
C PHE A 232 -2.38 -23.21 51.57
N GLY A 233 -1.45 -23.72 52.41
CA GLY A 233 -0.35 -22.91 52.96
C GLY A 233 -0.45 -22.40 54.42
N LEU A 234 -1.37 -22.87 55.27
CA LEU A 234 -1.29 -22.56 56.70
C LEU A 234 -0.27 -23.48 57.40
N GLN A 235 0.91 -22.93 57.68
CA GLN A 235 1.80 -23.48 58.70
C GLN A 235 1.23 -23.08 60.05
N SER A 236 0.71 -24.02 60.85
CA SER A 236 0.30 -23.71 62.21
C SER A 236 1.56 -23.40 63.03
N THR A 237 1.79 -22.12 63.34
CA THR A 237 2.68 -21.75 64.43
C THR A 237 1.95 -22.08 65.73
N TYR A 238 2.08 -23.32 66.19
CA TYR A 238 1.90 -23.61 67.60
C TYR A 238 3.25 -23.37 68.28
N ASP A 239 3.30 -22.30 69.09
CA ASP A 239 4.39 -22.07 70.03
C ASP A 239 4.43 -23.20 71.07
N PHE A 240 5.63 -23.70 71.37
CA PHE A 240 5.93 -24.46 72.58
C PHE A 240 6.82 -23.62 73.49
#